data_AF-A0A355GSI9-F1
#
_entry.id   AF-A0A355GSI9-F1
#
_cell.length_a   1.000
_cell.length_b   1.000
_cell.length_c   1.000
_cell.angle_alpha   90.00
_cell.angle_beta   90.00
_cell.angle_gamma   90.00
#
_symmetry.space_group_name_H-M   'P 1'
#
loop_
_entity.id
_entity.type
_entity.pdbx_description
1 polymer ?
#
loop_
_entity_poly.entity_id
_entity_poly.type
_entity_poly.pdbx_seq_one_letter_code
_entity_poly.pdbx_strand_id
1 'polypeptide(L)'
;IGQILCLCGVALPIGCLLAAAISLAVVPAVISNSGIDTGPVISFSPLIFIGAATFAALTALLGAITPARKAAQIAPIEALKFTAEYSNKTQYRSSANGKPYKMAFRNIFRNRKRAVIVMLSLFSSTTVFSSIMAIVSSIDVDYLINMEHDYDYILGTKIFEIDHGYSRGMSGDLISTIKSLPGIIETGMTTLEFGELIYSENLAKYVDWLSRTESMSKEYIITRLLGCGFRGIDPLQLRTINKTLLTPIDEEAFERGEFALLNSANANQERFIAMADSLSDVAAFDIKCGGKLGTFQIINGGSVFYRERNINLHYALGGPEFLVSNSFLRKYFPVPGVVYFAMNVEDALDEQIYH
;
A
#
# COMPACT_ATOMS: atom_id res chain seq x y z
N ILE A 1 23.06 11.30 -43.19
CA ILE A 1 23.44 11.50 -41.77
C ILE A 1 23.03 12.89 -41.28
N GLY A 2 23.40 13.98 -41.97
CA GLY A 2 23.02 15.35 -41.58
C GLY A 2 21.51 15.59 -41.36
N GLN A 3 20.65 15.08 -42.24
CA GLN A 3 19.19 15.19 -42.08
C GLN A 3 18.65 14.49 -40.82
N ILE A 4 19.22 13.34 -40.43
CA ILE A 4 18.81 12.59 -39.24
C ILE A 4 19.18 13.36 -37.97
N LEU A 5 20.38 13.96 -37.94
CA LEU A 5 20.81 14.79 -36.82
C LEU A 5 19.96 16.05 -36.69
N CYS A 6 19.58 16.67 -37.81
CA CYS A 6 18.66 17.82 -37.82
C CYS A 6 17.28 17.44 -37.24
N LEU A 7 16.72 16.31 -37.68
CA LEU A 7 15.46 15.79 -37.15
C LEU A 7 15.56 15.43 -35.66
N CYS A 8 16.65 14.78 -35.23
CA CYS A 8 16.87 14.48 -33.81
C CYS A 8 16.98 15.77 -32.98
N GLY A 9 17.62 16.81 -33.51
CA GLY A 9 17.73 18.11 -32.86
C GLY A 9 16.39 18.77 -32.55
N VAL A 10 15.35 18.50 -33.35
CA VAL A 10 13.98 19.00 -33.11
C VAL A 10 13.13 17.99 -32.34
N ALA A 11 13.24 16.69 -32.66
CA ALA A 11 12.40 15.66 -32.07
C ALA A 11 12.75 15.35 -30.61
N LEU A 12 14.03 15.37 -30.24
CA LEU A 12 14.46 15.11 -28.85
C LEU A 12 13.94 16.15 -27.85
N PRO A 13 14.06 17.47 -28.07
CA PRO A 13 13.51 18.45 -27.13
C PRO A 13 11.98 18.36 -27.04
N ILE A 14 11.28 18.17 -28.16
CA ILE A 14 9.82 17.99 -28.17
C ILE A 14 9.42 16.74 -27.38
N GLY A 15 10.11 15.62 -27.60
CA GLY A 15 9.86 14.37 -26.89
C GLY A 15 10.11 14.49 -25.39
N CYS A 16 11.19 15.15 -24.97
CA CYS A 16 11.47 15.39 -23.56
C CYS A 16 10.41 16.28 -22.91
N LEU A 17 9.95 17.33 -23.59
CA LEU A 17 8.87 18.20 -23.10
C LEU A 17 7.57 17.43 -22.91
N LEU A 18 7.16 16.62 -23.89
CA LEU A 18 5.96 15.80 -23.78
C LEU A 18 6.08 14.74 -22.67
N ALA A 19 7.23 14.09 -22.53
CA ALA A 19 7.48 13.12 -21.46
C ALA A 19 7.42 13.79 -20.08
N ALA A 20 7.97 14.99 -19.92
CA ALA A 20 7.88 15.77 -18.71
C ALA A 20 6.41 16.14 -18.40
N ALA A 21 5.65 16.60 -19.40
CA ALA A 21 4.24 16.93 -19.22
C ALA A 21 3.39 15.70 -18.80
N ILE A 22 3.59 14.55 -19.44
CA ILE A 22 2.87 13.31 -19.11
C ILE A 22 3.26 12.82 -17.72
N SER A 23 4.55 12.81 -17.36
CA SER A 23 5.00 12.38 -16.04
C SER A 23 4.44 13.26 -14.93
N LEU A 24 4.37 14.58 -15.13
CA LEU A 24 3.73 15.52 -14.20
C LEU A 24 2.22 15.31 -14.05
N ALA A 25 1.54 14.68 -15.02
CA ALA A 25 0.11 14.36 -14.90
C ALA A 25 -0.10 12.98 -14.27
N VAL A 26 0.65 11.97 -14.72
CA VAL A 26 0.45 10.57 -14.32
C VAL A 26 1.00 10.31 -12.91
N VAL A 27 2.20 10.82 -12.59
CA VAL A 27 2.83 10.53 -11.28
C VAL A 27 1.98 11.06 -10.12
N PRO A 28 1.49 12.31 -10.13
CA PRO A 28 0.62 12.78 -9.05
C PRO A 28 -0.71 12.03 -8.96
N ALA A 29 -1.31 11.65 -10.09
CA ALA A 29 -2.56 10.89 -10.12
C ALA A 29 -2.40 9.49 -9.50
N VAL A 30 -1.25 8.85 -9.70
CA VAL A 30 -0.95 7.56 -9.05
C VAL A 30 -0.76 7.76 -7.55
N ILE A 31 0.04 8.75 -7.13
CA ILE A 31 0.31 9.00 -5.71
C ILE A 31 -0.97 9.37 -4.96
N SER A 32 -1.82 10.24 -5.53
CA SER A 32 -3.09 10.64 -4.92
C SER A 32 -4.03 9.46 -4.69
N ASN A 33 -3.98 8.46 -5.56
CA ASN A 33 -4.83 7.26 -5.47
C ASN A 33 -4.20 6.13 -4.65
N SER A 34 -2.93 6.27 -4.23
CA SER A 34 -2.20 5.21 -3.51
C SER A 34 -2.24 5.37 -1.98
N GLY A 35 -2.88 6.43 -1.45
CA GLY A 35 -2.96 6.67 0.00
C GLY A 35 -1.64 7.02 0.69
N ILE A 36 -0.61 7.40 -0.09
CA ILE A 36 0.72 7.76 0.42
C ILE A 36 0.74 9.25 0.77
N ASP A 37 0.68 9.58 2.07
CA ASP A 37 0.67 10.95 2.60
C ASP A 37 2.05 11.66 2.60
N THR A 38 3.11 10.99 2.16
CA THR A 38 4.39 11.69 1.95
C THR A 38 4.26 12.56 0.70
N GLY A 39 4.12 13.88 0.90
CA GLY A 39 4.06 14.86 -0.17
C GLY A 39 5.11 14.57 -1.26
N PRO A 40 4.75 14.69 -2.54
CA PRO A 40 5.56 14.13 -3.63
C PRO A 40 6.91 14.83 -3.68
N VAL A 41 7.98 14.16 -3.24
CA VAL A 41 9.36 14.62 -3.43
C VAL A 41 9.75 14.27 -4.87
N ILE A 42 9.31 15.11 -5.81
CA ILE A 42 9.62 14.96 -7.23
C ILE A 42 11.06 15.42 -7.44
N SER A 43 12.01 14.48 -7.40
CA SER A 43 13.40 14.76 -7.74
C SER A 43 13.61 14.57 -9.24
N PHE A 44 13.73 15.68 -9.97
CA PHE A 44 14.11 15.66 -11.38
C PHE A 44 15.63 15.51 -11.50
N SER A 45 16.10 14.33 -11.88
CA SER A 45 17.52 14.13 -12.21
C SER A 45 17.76 14.42 -13.70
N PRO A 46 18.53 15.47 -14.05
CA PRO A 46 18.85 15.79 -15.44
C PRO A 46 19.59 14.65 -16.17
N LEU A 47 20.26 13.77 -15.41
CA LEU A 47 20.98 12.62 -15.94
C LEU A 47 20.07 11.65 -16.69
N ILE A 48 18.83 11.49 -16.24
CA ILE A 48 17.85 10.58 -16.87
C ILE A 48 17.47 11.11 -18.27
N PHE A 49 17.25 12.41 -18.40
CA PHE A 49 16.93 13.04 -19.69
C PHE A 49 18.11 12.98 -20.66
N ILE A 50 19.34 13.22 -20.19
CA ILE A 50 20.54 13.12 -21.03
C ILE A 50 20.76 11.67 -21.50
N GLY A 51 20.57 10.70 -20.61
CA GLY A 51 20.62 9.27 -20.93
C GLY A 51 19.59 8.88 -21.98
N ALA A 52 18.32 9.27 -21.79
CA ALA A 52 17.24 9.00 -22.73
C ALA A 52 17.48 9.65 -24.10
N ALA A 53 17.92 10.92 -24.12
CA ALA A 53 18.20 11.62 -25.36
C ALA A 53 19.36 10.98 -26.14
N THR A 54 20.42 10.57 -25.44
CA THR A 54 21.57 9.86 -26.04
C THR A 54 21.14 8.51 -26.61
N PHE A 55 20.34 7.74 -25.86
CA PHE A 55 19.83 6.45 -26.28
C PHE A 55 18.93 6.56 -27.52
N ALA A 56 18.01 7.54 -27.54
CA ALA A 56 17.15 7.81 -28.68
C ALA A 56 17.95 8.24 -29.92
N ALA A 57 18.95 9.10 -29.76
CA ALA A 57 19.84 9.52 -30.84
C ALA A 57 20.62 8.33 -31.43
N LEU A 58 21.19 7.47 -30.58
CA LEU A 58 21.90 6.27 -31.00
C LEU A 58 20.97 5.31 -31.76
N THR A 59 19.76 5.11 -31.26
CA THR A 59 18.75 4.25 -31.91
C THR A 59 18.39 4.78 -33.30
N ALA A 60 18.15 6.09 -33.43
CA ALA A 60 17.86 6.72 -34.71
C ALA A 60 19.03 6.61 -35.71
N LEU A 61 20.26 6.82 -35.23
CA LEU A 61 21.48 6.66 -36.03
C LEU A 61 21.63 5.22 -36.53
N LEU A 62 21.54 4.22 -35.64
CA LEU A 62 21.67 2.81 -36.00
C LEU A 62 20.59 2.35 -36.98
N GLY A 63 19.35 2.79 -36.77
CA GLY A 63 18.22 2.50 -37.66
C GLY A 63 18.44 3.04 -39.08
N ALA A 64 19.03 4.22 -39.21
CA ALA A 64 19.23 4.88 -40.49
C ALA A 64 20.55 4.51 -41.20
N ILE A 65 21.58 4.10 -40.47
CA ILE A 65 22.89 3.71 -41.06
C ILE A 65 22.73 2.54 -42.02
N THR A 66 21.91 1.54 -41.67
CA THR A 66 21.75 0.32 -42.48
C THR A 66 21.12 0.59 -43.86
N PRO A 67 19.99 1.31 -44.00
CA PRO A 67 19.45 1.68 -45.31
C PRO A 67 20.33 2.71 -46.03
N ALA A 68 20.93 3.68 -45.33
CA ALA A 68 21.80 4.69 -45.95
C ALA A 68 23.06 4.07 -46.58
N ARG A 69 23.71 3.12 -45.89
CA ARG A 69 24.86 2.38 -46.44
C ARG A 69 24.48 1.57 -47.68
N LYS A 70 23.30 0.94 -47.68
CA LYS A 70 22.81 0.20 -48.85
C LYS A 70 22.55 1.13 -50.05
N ALA A 71 21.99 2.32 -49.82
CA ALA A 71 21.76 3.29 -50.88
C ALA A 71 23.08 3.87 -51.43
N ALA A 72 24.06 4.14 -50.56
CA ALA A 72 25.36 4.68 -50.95
C ALA A 72 26.22 3.71 -51.78
N GLN A 73 25.94 2.40 -51.70
CA GLN A 73 26.65 1.38 -52.48
C GLN A 73 26.10 1.21 -53.91
N ILE A 74 24.99 1.86 -54.26
CA ILE A 74 24.40 1.76 -55.60
C ILE A 74 25.16 2.70 -56.54
N ALA A 75 25.69 2.16 -57.66
CA ALA A 75 26.40 2.97 -58.62
C ALA A 75 25.46 3.93 -59.36
N PRO A 76 25.87 5.19 -59.67
CA PRO A 76 25.02 6.16 -60.36
C PRO A 76 24.47 5.64 -61.70
N ILE A 77 25.27 4.84 -62.41
CA ILE A 77 24.87 4.26 -63.70
C ILE A 77 23.89 3.09 -63.57
N GLU A 78 23.94 2.35 -62.46
CA GLU A 78 22.96 1.29 -62.13
C GLU A 78 21.63 1.89 -61.67
N ALA A 79 21.68 3.02 -60.95
CA ALA A 79 20.49 3.76 -60.55
C ALA A 79 19.75 4.36 -61.77
N LEU A 80 20.49 4.86 -62.77
CA LEU A 80 19.91 5.39 -64.02
C LEU A 80 19.34 4.29 -64.93
N LYS A 81 19.91 3.09 -64.88
CA LYS A 81 19.44 1.91 -65.63
C LYS A 81 18.41 1.06 -64.87
N PHE A 82 17.91 1.55 -63.73
CA PHE A 82 16.97 0.81 -62.91
C PHE A 82 15.60 0.70 -63.60
N THR A 83 15.45 -0.29 -64.46
CA THR A 83 14.16 -0.87 -64.83
C THR A 83 13.77 -1.83 -63.70
N ALA A 84 12.51 -1.81 -63.28
CA ALA A 84 12.01 -2.48 -62.08
C ALA A 84 12.16 -4.03 -62.05
N GLU A 85 12.81 -4.63 -63.03
CA GLU A 85 13.02 -6.07 -63.14
C GLU A 85 14.40 -6.49 -62.62
N TYR A 86 14.40 -7.01 -61.39
CA TYR A 86 15.52 -7.72 -60.80
C TYR A 86 15.81 -9.04 -61.56
N SER A 87 16.60 -8.99 -62.61
CA SER A 87 17.23 -10.20 -63.19
C SER A 87 18.64 -10.37 -62.66
N ASN A 88 18.79 -10.82 -61.42
CA ASN A 88 20.02 -11.45 -60.96
C ASN A 88 19.75 -12.34 -59.75
N LYS A 89 19.46 -13.63 -60.01
CA LYS A 89 19.79 -14.76 -59.14
C LYS A 89 19.56 -16.07 -59.88
N THR A 90 20.62 -16.87 -59.94
CA THR A 90 20.64 -18.28 -60.37
C THR A 90 19.40 -19.03 -59.87
N GLN A 91 18.57 -19.47 -60.82
CA GLN A 91 17.42 -20.34 -60.55
C GLN A 91 17.91 -21.70 -60.04
N TYR A 92 17.99 -21.88 -58.73
CA TYR A 92 18.13 -23.22 -58.17
C TYR A 92 16.79 -23.96 -58.31
N ARG A 93 16.63 -24.69 -59.41
CA ARG A 93 15.49 -25.58 -59.67
C ARG A 93 15.60 -26.83 -58.79
N SER A 94 15.21 -26.70 -57.53
CA SER A 94 14.94 -27.87 -56.69
C SER A 94 13.44 -28.12 -56.62
N SER A 95 13.04 -29.29 -57.15
CA SER A 95 11.71 -29.89 -57.04
C SER A 95 11.33 -30.01 -55.57
N ALA A 96 10.47 -29.10 -55.10
CA ALA A 96 9.86 -29.22 -53.77
C ALA A 96 8.61 -30.11 -53.82
N ASN A 97 8.63 -31.27 -54.50
CA ASN A 97 7.56 -32.28 -54.55
C ASN A 97 6.09 -31.78 -54.58
N GLY A 98 5.81 -30.60 -55.14
CA GLY A 98 4.47 -30.00 -55.19
C GLY A 98 3.80 -29.68 -53.84
N LYS A 99 4.46 -29.90 -52.68
CA LYS A 99 3.80 -29.77 -51.37
C LYS A 99 3.68 -28.30 -50.94
N PRO A 100 2.47 -27.73 -50.75
CA PRO A 100 2.29 -26.30 -50.47
C PRO A 100 3.03 -25.80 -49.22
N TYR A 101 3.01 -26.57 -48.12
CA TYR A 101 3.72 -26.18 -46.89
C TYR A 101 5.24 -26.08 -47.07
N LYS A 102 5.85 -26.96 -47.89
CA LYS A 102 7.30 -26.89 -48.18
C LYS A 102 7.63 -25.67 -49.03
N MET A 103 6.76 -25.29 -49.95
CA MET A 103 6.91 -24.05 -50.74
C MET A 103 6.78 -22.81 -49.84
N ALA A 104 5.80 -22.79 -48.94
CA ALA A 104 5.60 -21.70 -48.00
C ALA A 104 6.80 -21.52 -47.05
N PHE A 105 7.28 -22.60 -46.42
CA PHE A 105 8.47 -22.56 -45.56
C PHE A 105 9.70 -22.06 -46.32
N ARG A 106 9.95 -22.56 -47.52
CA ARG A 106 11.09 -22.11 -48.33
C ARG A 106 10.95 -20.63 -48.72
N ASN A 107 9.74 -20.14 -48.95
CA ASN A 107 9.49 -18.73 -49.25
C ASN A 107 9.71 -17.83 -48.02
N ILE A 108 9.23 -18.23 -46.85
CA ILE A 108 9.42 -17.51 -45.58
C ILE A 108 10.91 -17.40 -45.26
N PHE A 109 11.63 -18.51 -45.28
CA PHE A 109 13.06 -18.56 -44.94
C PHE A 109 14.00 -18.16 -46.08
N ARG A 110 13.48 -17.78 -47.25
CA ARG A 110 14.28 -17.28 -48.39
C ARG A 110 15.11 -16.06 -48.02
N ASN A 111 14.57 -15.21 -47.15
CA ASN A 111 15.29 -14.08 -46.55
C ASN A 111 15.37 -14.27 -45.04
N ARG A 112 16.38 -15.04 -44.59
CA ARG A 112 16.57 -15.39 -43.17
C ARG A 112 16.60 -14.15 -42.26
N LYS A 113 17.22 -13.04 -42.69
CA LYS A 113 17.27 -11.80 -41.90
C LYS A 113 15.87 -11.22 -41.68
N ARG A 114 15.06 -11.12 -42.74
CA ARG A 114 13.69 -10.61 -42.63
C ARG A 114 12.79 -11.55 -41.82
N ALA A 115 12.91 -12.85 -42.04
CA ALA A 115 12.12 -13.85 -41.31
C ALA A 115 12.37 -13.79 -39.79
N VAL A 116 13.64 -13.73 -39.38
CA VAL A 116 14.02 -13.64 -37.96
C VAL A 116 13.47 -12.37 -37.32
N ILE A 117 13.58 -11.21 -37.97
CA ILE A 117 13.03 -9.94 -37.45
C ILE A 117 11.52 -10.05 -37.21
N VAL A 118 10.77 -10.57 -38.20
CA VAL A 118 9.32 -10.72 -38.08
C VAL A 118 8.95 -11.69 -36.95
N MET A 119 9.66 -12.82 -36.82
CA MET A 119 9.43 -13.78 -35.74
C MET A 119 9.73 -13.17 -34.36
N LEU A 120 10.83 -12.43 -34.22
CA LEU A 120 11.17 -11.73 -32.97
C LEU A 120 10.12 -10.69 -32.59
N SER A 121 9.59 -9.93 -33.56
CA SER A 121 8.54 -8.95 -33.30
C SER A 121 7.25 -9.63 -32.80
N LEU A 122 6.83 -10.71 -33.44
CA LEU A 122 5.65 -11.49 -33.02
C LEU A 122 5.87 -12.15 -31.65
N PHE A 123 7.06 -12.73 -31.42
CA PHE A 123 7.42 -13.33 -30.15
C PHE A 123 7.43 -12.31 -29.00
N SER A 124 8.01 -11.13 -29.22
CA SER A 124 8.02 -10.05 -28.22
C SER A 124 6.59 -9.60 -27.88
N SER A 125 5.75 -9.38 -28.89
CA SER A 125 4.35 -8.96 -28.67
C SER A 125 3.54 -10.00 -27.90
N THR A 126 3.65 -11.28 -28.29
CA THR A 126 2.95 -12.38 -27.60
C THR A 126 3.47 -12.60 -26.18
N THR A 127 4.77 -12.45 -25.96
CA THR A 127 5.38 -12.54 -24.62
C THR A 127 4.87 -11.43 -23.71
N VAL A 128 4.91 -10.16 -24.15
CA VAL A 128 4.42 -9.02 -23.36
C VAL A 128 2.94 -9.18 -23.02
N PHE A 129 2.12 -9.56 -23.99
CA PHE A 129 0.69 -9.81 -23.77
C PHE A 129 0.46 -10.92 -22.75
N SER A 130 1.17 -12.04 -22.89
CA SER A 130 1.05 -13.17 -21.96
C SER A 130 1.51 -12.81 -20.56
N SER A 131 2.59 -12.03 -20.42
CA SER A 131 3.06 -11.56 -19.12
C SER A 131 2.04 -10.65 -18.43
N ILE A 132 1.43 -9.71 -19.16
CA ILE A 132 0.39 -8.83 -18.61
C ILE A 132 -0.82 -9.65 -18.19
N MET A 133 -1.28 -10.59 -19.03
CA MET A 133 -2.40 -11.46 -18.68
C MET A 133 -2.10 -12.34 -17.48
N ALA A 134 -0.87 -12.88 -17.36
CA ALA A 134 -0.48 -13.66 -16.20
C ALA A 134 -0.54 -12.83 -14.91
N ILE A 135 -0.10 -11.55 -14.94
CA ILE A 135 -0.20 -10.65 -13.79
C ILE A 135 -1.66 -10.39 -13.44
N VAL A 136 -2.49 -10.01 -14.42
CA VAL A 136 -3.92 -9.72 -14.19
C VAL A 136 -4.65 -10.95 -13.66
N SER A 137 -4.40 -12.14 -14.20
CA SER A 137 -5.01 -13.39 -13.72
C SER A 137 -4.44 -13.89 -12.40
N SER A 138 -3.28 -13.40 -11.95
CA SER A 138 -2.70 -13.76 -10.65
C SER A 138 -3.22 -12.91 -9.50
N ILE A 139 -3.95 -11.83 -9.78
CA ILE A 139 -4.57 -11.00 -8.75
C ILE A 139 -5.79 -11.74 -8.24
N ASP A 140 -5.67 -12.29 -7.03
CA ASP A 140 -6.79 -12.81 -6.26
C ASP A 140 -7.40 -11.63 -5.48
N VAL A 141 -8.54 -11.15 -5.97
CA VAL A 141 -9.25 -9.99 -5.39
C VAL A 141 -9.74 -10.33 -3.99
N ASP A 142 -10.19 -11.57 -3.77
CA ASP A 142 -10.67 -12.02 -2.47
C ASP A 142 -9.52 -12.04 -1.46
N TYR A 143 -8.35 -12.54 -1.86
CA TYR A 143 -7.16 -12.46 -1.02
C TYR A 143 -6.75 -11.00 -0.71
N LEU A 144 -6.85 -10.11 -1.70
CA LEU A 144 -6.52 -8.69 -1.52
C LEU A 144 -7.44 -8.02 -0.49
N ILE A 145 -8.75 -8.26 -0.61
CA ILE A 145 -9.77 -7.71 0.32
C ILE A 145 -9.57 -8.29 1.71
N ASN A 146 -9.41 -9.61 1.84
CA ASN A 146 -9.19 -10.29 3.12
C ASN A 146 -7.87 -9.91 3.82
N MET A 147 -6.90 -9.37 3.07
CA MET A 147 -5.66 -8.85 3.65
C MET A 147 -5.85 -7.47 4.29
N GLU A 148 -6.80 -6.68 3.78
CA GLU A 148 -7.07 -5.32 4.26
C GLU A 148 -8.22 -5.26 5.27
N HIS A 149 -9.21 -6.15 5.16
CA HIS A 149 -10.42 -6.18 5.97
C HIS A 149 -10.59 -7.53 6.68
N ASP A 150 -10.71 -7.48 8.01
CA ASP A 150 -11.02 -8.65 8.83
C ASP A 150 -12.54 -8.93 8.91
N TYR A 151 -13.37 -7.96 8.46
CA TYR A 151 -14.82 -8.04 8.54
C TYR A 151 -15.52 -7.48 7.28
N ASP A 152 -16.69 -8.02 6.93
CA ASP A 152 -17.48 -7.61 5.76
C ASP A 152 -18.08 -6.20 5.93
N TYR A 153 -18.65 -5.92 7.10
CA TYR A 153 -19.24 -4.62 7.42
C TYR A 153 -18.71 -4.07 8.73
N ILE A 154 -18.38 -2.77 8.73
CA ILE A 154 -17.93 -2.05 9.92
C ILE A 154 -18.78 -0.79 10.11
N LEU A 155 -19.47 -0.73 11.24
CA LEU A 155 -20.24 0.43 11.66
C LEU A 155 -19.40 1.25 12.65
N GLY A 156 -19.02 2.46 12.25
CA GLY A 156 -18.37 3.44 13.12
C GLY A 156 -19.35 4.52 13.59
N THR A 157 -19.26 4.90 14.86
CA THR A 157 -19.92 6.12 15.33
C THR A 157 -19.06 7.35 15.03
N LYS A 158 -19.66 8.42 14.53
CA LYS A 158 -18.98 9.74 14.43
C LYS A 158 -19.06 10.54 15.72
N ILE A 159 -20.08 10.26 16.52
CA ILE A 159 -20.34 10.93 17.78
C ILE A 159 -19.75 10.05 18.87
N PHE A 160 -18.65 10.51 19.44
CA PHE A 160 -18.05 9.93 20.62
C PHE A 160 -17.94 11.05 21.64
N GLU A 161 -18.85 11.02 22.60
CA GLU A 161 -18.97 12.04 23.63
C GLU A 161 -18.45 11.46 24.94
N ILE A 162 -17.64 12.25 25.65
CA ILE A 162 -17.27 11.94 27.03
C ILE A 162 -18.32 12.60 27.91
N ASP A 163 -19.28 11.81 28.38
CA ASP A 163 -20.35 12.25 29.27
C ASP A 163 -20.08 11.74 30.69
N HIS A 164 -19.90 12.66 31.64
CA HIS A 164 -19.60 12.34 33.05
C HIS A 164 -18.46 11.33 33.27
N GLY A 165 -17.43 11.34 32.42
CA GLY A 165 -16.28 10.44 32.53
C GLY A 165 -16.49 9.04 31.92
N TYR A 166 -17.60 8.85 31.19
CA TYR A 166 -17.85 7.65 30.39
C TYR A 166 -17.86 8.00 28.91
N SER A 167 -17.28 7.11 28.12
CA SER A 167 -17.32 7.22 26.67
C SER A 167 -18.66 6.72 26.15
N ARG A 168 -19.45 7.62 25.55
CA ARG A 168 -20.71 7.25 24.92
C ARG A 168 -20.49 7.02 23.42
N GLY A 169 -20.42 5.75 23.06
CA GLY A 169 -20.34 5.29 21.68
C GLY A 169 -21.71 4.84 21.15
N MET A 170 -21.69 3.79 20.32
CA MET A 170 -22.89 3.17 19.77
C MET A 170 -23.83 2.63 20.87
N SER A 171 -25.14 2.81 20.69
CA SER A 171 -26.15 2.30 21.64
C SER A 171 -26.12 0.77 21.72
N GLY A 172 -26.17 0.23 22.94
CA GLY A 172 -26.29 -1.21 23.18
C GLY A 172 -27.53 -1.83 22.52
N ASP A 173 -28.63 -1.08 22.44
CA ASP A 173 -29.86 -1.52 21.79
C ASP A 173 -29.65 -1.74 20.28
N LEU A 174 -28.95 -0.81 19.63
CA LEU A 174 -28.61 -0.93 18.20
C LEU A 174 -27.75 -2.17 17.95
N ILE A 175 -26.72 -2.37 18.78
CA ILE A 175 -25.84 -3.54 18.70
C ILE A 175 -26.63 -4.84 18.88
N SER A 176 -27.53 -4.90 19.86
CA SER A 176 -28.36 -6.09 20.09
C SER A 176 -29.32 -6.36 18.93
N THR A 177 -29.89 -5.30 18.33
CA THR A 177 -30.77 -5.38 17.17
C THR A 177 -30.01 -5.98 16.00
N ILE A 178 -28.82 -5.47 15.71
CA ILE A 178 -27.98 -5.97 14.62
C ILE A 178 -27.64 -7.43 14.87
N LYS A 179 -27.13 -7.79 16.05
CA LYS A 179 -26.83 -9.18 16.42
C LYS A 179 -27.99 -10.16 16.25
N SER A 180 -29.23 -9.67 16.32
CA SER A 180 -30.44 -10.48 16.15
C SER A 180 -30.88 -10.66 14.70
N LEU A 181 -30.26 -9.95 13.75
CA LEU A 181 -30.58 -10.08 12.33
C LEU A 181 -30.16 -11.46 11.82
N PRO A 182 -31.00 -12.09 10.97
CA PRO A 182 -30.65 -13.36 10.32
C PRO A 182 -29.46 -13.14 9.37
N GLY A 183 -28.55 -14.12 9.32
CA GLY A 183 -27.38 -14.09 8.43
C GLY A 183 -26.10 -13.53 9.03
N ILE A 184 -26.10 -13.03 10.28
CA ILE A 184 -24.85 -12.63 10.96
C ILE A 184 -24.16 -13.85 11.58
N ILE A 185 -22.94 -14.12 11.15
CA ILE A 185 -22.13 -15.26 11.64
C ILE A 185 -21.24 -14.84 12.80
N GLU A 186 -20.48 -13.76 12.63
CA GLU A 186 -19.46 -13.32 13.56
C GLU A 186 -19.55 -11.81 13.78
N THR A 187 -19.22 -11.35 14.98
CA THR A 187 -19.25 -9.92 15.30
C THR A 187 -18.00 -9.51 16.07
N GLY A 188 -17.36 -8.44 15.62
CA GLY A 188 -16.26 -7.75 16.29
C GLY A 188 -16.72 -6.48 16.98
N MET A 189 -15.97 -6.04 17.98
CA MET A 189 -16.23 -4.78 18.69
C MET A 189 -14.92 -4.12 19.05
N THR A 190 -14.79 -2.84 18.66
CA THR A 190 -13.74 -1.98 19.20
C THR A 190 -14.36 -1.01 20.20
N THR A 191 -13.90 -1.06 21.44
CA THR A 191 -14.30 -0.11 22.48
C THR A 191 -13.19 0.90 22.76
N LEU A 192 -13.56 2.08 23.24
CA LEU A 192 -12.61 3.13 23.59
C LEU A 192 -13.01 3.74 24.93
N GLU A 193 -12.04 3.87 25.82
CA GLU A 193 -12.18 4.53 27.11
C GLU A 193 -10.97 5.37 27.47
N PHE A 194 -11.12 6.24 28.48
CA PHE A 194 -10.10 7.20 28.88
C PHE A 194 -9.77 7.07 30.36
N GLY A 195 -8.52 7.36 30.69
CA GLY A 195 -8.04 7.45 32.07
C GLY A 195 -6.86 8.38 32.21
N GLU A 196 -6.34 8.46 33.42
CA GLU A 196 -5.18 9.26 33.80
C GLU A 196 -4.13 8.32 34.41
N LEU A 197 -2.90 8.38 33.90
CA LEU A 197 -1.77 7.71 34.52
C LEU A 197 -1.45 8.41 35.85
N ILE A 198 -1.25 7.60 36.88
CA ILE A 198 -0.75 8.08 38.17
C ILE A 198 0.76 8.16 38.08
N TYR A 199 1.29 9.35 38.38
CA TYR A 199 2.73 9.58 38.33
C TYR A 199 3.48 8.67 39.32
N SER A 200 4.53 8.02 38.82
CA SER A 200 5.52 7.27 39.57
C SER A 200 6.91 7.59 39.05
N GLU A 201 7.97 7.26 39.81
CA GLU A 201 9.36 7.50 39.36
C GLU A 201 9.68 6.79 38.03
N ASN A 202 9.02 5.66 37.75
CA ASN A 202 9.16 4.93 36.51
C ASN A 202 8.67 5.73 35.28
N LEU A 203 7.73 6.67 35.47
CA LEU A 203 7.23 7.55 34.41
C LEU A 203 8.09 8.81 34.20
N ALA A 204 9.18 8.99 34.95
CA ALA A 204 10.03 10.19 34.85
C ALA A 204 10.56 10.40 33.42
N LYS A 205 10.95 9.33 32.71
CA LYS A 205 11.41 9.41 31.31
C LYS A 205 10.33 9.96 30.37
N TYR A 206 9.09 9.48 30.54
CA TYR A 206 7.94 9.92 29.77
C TYR A 206 7.57 11.38 30.07
N VAL A 207 7.53 11.77 31.36
CA VAL A 207 7.28 13.16 31.76
C VAL A 207 8.34 14.13 31.24
N ASP A 208 9.62 13.71 31.26
CA ASP A 208 10.73 14.50 30.74
C ASP A 208 10.64 14.69 29.23
N TRP A 209 10.23 13.63 28.51
CA TRP A 209 9.97 13.69 27.09
C TRP A 209 8.79 14.63 26.78
N LEU A 210 7.63 14.48 27.42
CA LEU A 210 6.49 15.39 27.24
C LEU A 210 6.84 16.85 27.54
N SER A 211 7.62 17.08 28.59
CA SER A 211 8.03 18.44 29.00
C SER A 211 8.81 19.15 27.91
N ARG A 212 9.69 18.42 27.22
CA ARG A 212 10.45 18.95 26.08
C ARG A 212 9.57 19.13 24.85
N THR A 213 8.71 18.16 24.56
CA THR A 213 7.86 18.17 23.37
C THR A 213 6.79 19.27 23.42
N GLU A 214 6.13 19.43 24.56
CA GLU A 214 5.06 20.42 24.76
C GLU A 214 5.59 21.76 25.29
N SER A 215 6.89 21.87 25.59
CA SER A 215 7.52 23.07 26.17
C SER A 215 6.85 23.55 27.46
N MET A 216 6.45 22.61 28.33
CA MET A 216 5.74 22.88 29.58
C MET A 216 6.48 22.35 30.81
N SER A 217 6.18 22.89 32.00
CA SER A 217 6.82 22.46 33.24
C SER A 217 6.42 21.02 33.59
N LYS A 218 7.33 20.27 34.20
CA LYS A 218 7.06 18.90 34.67
C LYS A 218 5.87 18.85 35.64
N GLU A 219 5.75 19.87 36.49
CA GLU A 219 4.64 20.01 37.45
C GLU A 219 3.28 20.15 36.75
N TYR A 220 3.21 20.94 35.67
CA TYR A 220 1.99 21.05 34.87
C TYR A 220 1.64 19.74 34.17
N ILE A 221 2.65 19.02 33.67
CA ILE A 221 2.43 17.72 33.00
C ILE A 221 1.90 16.68 33.98
N ILE A 222 2.55 16.54 35.13
CA ILE A 222 2.15 15.59 36.17
C ILE A 222 0.72 15.85 36.65
N THR A 223 0.31 17.12 36.72
CA THR A 223 -1.01 17.50 37.23
C THR A 223 -2.12 17.47 36.18
N ARG A 224 -1.82 17.64 34.89
CA ARG A 224 -2.85 17.88 33.87
C ARG A 224 -2.74 17.11 32.56
N LEU A 225 -1.59 16.50 32.25
CA LEU A 225 -1.32 15.90 30.93
C LEU A 225 -0.88 14.43 30.96
N LEU A 226 -1.17 13.73 32.06
CA LEU A 226 -0.99 12.28 32.15
C LEU A 226 -2.21 11.50 31.63
N GLY A 227 -3.00 12.08 30.72
CA GLY A 227 -4.11 11.38 30.09
C GLY A 227 -3.64 10.19 29.25
N CYS A 228 -4.41 9.11 29.26
CA CYS A 228 -4.19 7.92 28.44
C CYS A 228 -5.53 7.39 27.91
N GLY A 229 -5.49 6.62 26.82
CA GLY A 229 -6.65 5.96 26.27
C GLY A 229 -6.51 4.44 26.29
N PHE A 230 -7.64 3.75 26.36
CA PHE A 230 -7.73 2.30 26.31
C PHE A 230 -8.58 1.91 25.13
N ARG A 231 -8.02 1.11 24.24
CA ARG A 231 -8.72 0.53 23.11
C ARG A 231 -8.97 -0.94 23.37
N GLY A 232 -10.23 -1.31 23.53
CA GLY A 232 -10.66 -2.69 23.60
C GLY A 232 -10.66 -3.27 22.19
N ILE A 233 -9.78 -4.23 21.92
CA ILE A 233 -9.75 -4.97 20.66
C ILE A 233 -10.41 -6.34 20.84
N ASP A 234 -10.90 -6.90 19.74
CA ASP A 234 -11.41 -8.27 19.72
C ASP A 234 -10.31 -9.31 19.42
N PRO A 235 -10.55 -10.61 19.65
CA PRO A 235 -9.55 -11.65 19.40
C PRO A 235 -9.10 -11.73 17.95
N LEU A 236 -9.97 -11.37 16.98
CA LEU A 236 -9.63 -11.43 15.56
C LEU A 236 -8.60 -10.36 15.20
N GLN A 237 -8.79 -9.14 15.71
CA GLN A 237 -7.84 -8.04 15.59
C GLN A 237 -6.48 -8.40 16.22
N LEU A 238 -6.48 -9.06 17.38
CA LEU A 238 -5.24 -9.53 18.00
C LEU A 238 -4.52 -10.58 17.15
N ARG A 239 -5.25 -11.51 16.53
CA ARG A 239 -4.68 -12.47 15.57
C ARG A 239 -4.04 -11.78 14.38
N THR A 240 -4.66 -10.72 13.88
CA THR A 240 -4.09 -9.92 12.79
C THR A 240 -2.81 -9.19 13.22
N ILE A 241 -2.73 -8.69 14.47
CA ILE A 241 -1.48 -8.17 15.04
C ILE A 241 -0.42 -9.29 15.13
N ASN A 242 -0.78 -10.46 15.63
CA ASN A 242 0.12 -11.61 15.77
C ASN A 242 0.76 -12.05 14.45
N LYS A 243 0.05 -11.95 13.31
CA LYS A 243 0.61 -12.24 11.97
C LYS A 243 1.81 -11.35 11.61
N THR A 244 1.94 -10.17 12.23
CA THR A 244 3.02 -9.22 11.96
C THR A 244 4.21 -9.34 12.91
N LEU A 245 4.05 -10.06 14.02
CA LEU A 245 5.06 -10.19 15.07
C LEU A 245 5.93 -11.42 14.86
N LEU A 246 7.23 -11.30 15.17
CA LEU A 246 8.18 -12.43 15.16
C LEU A 246 7.85 -13.46 16.26
N THR A 247 7.39 -12.96 17.41
CA THR A 247 6.95 -13.76 18.54
C THR A 247 5.47 -13.47 18.80
N PRO A 248 4.58 -14.44 18.57
CA PRO A 248 3.14 -14.26 18.82
C PRO A 248 2.85 -13.97 20.29
N ILE A 249 1.88 -13.10 20.53
CA ILE A 249 1.33 -12.77 21.82
C ILE A 249 0.33 -13.87 22.22
N ASP A 250 0.35 -14.27 23.49
CA ASP A 250 -0.60 -15.23 24.06
C ASP A 250 -2.01 -14.61 24.08
N GLU A 251 -2.89 -15.11 23.19
CA GLU A 251 -4.27 -14.65 23.04
C GLU A 251 -5.10 -14.87 24.31
N GLU A 252 -4.92 -16.00 24.99
CA GLU A 252 -5.72 -16.31 26.18
C GLU A 252 -5.30 -15.44 27.36
N ALA A 253 -3.99 -15.19 27.53
CA ALA A 253 -3.49 -14.28 28.56
C ALA A 253 -3.96 -12.84 28.32
N PHE A 254 -3.99 -12.40 27.07
CA PHE A 254 -4.56 -11.10 26.69
C PHE A 254 -6.08 -11.01 26.97
N GLU A 255 -6.84 -12.06 26.62
CA GLU A 255 -8.28 -12.12 26.88
C GLU A 255 -8.62 -12.23 28.38
N ARG A 256 -7.75 -12.82 29.20
CA ARG A 256 -7.86 -12.76 30.67
C ARG A 256 -7.57 -11.37 31.23
N GLY A 257 -6.89 -10.53 30.43
CA GLY A 257 -6.49 -9.16 30.78
C GLY A 257 -5.26 -9.13 31.69
N GLU A 258 -4.31 -10.05 31.48
CA GLU A 258 -3.07 -10.13 32.27
C GLU A 258 -2.11 -8.98 31.97
N PHE A 259 -2.13 -8.44 30.75
CA PHE A 259 -1.30 -7.31 30.31
C PHE A 259 -2.03 -6.45 29.28
N ALA A 260 -1.52 -5.24 29.05
CA ALA A 260 -1.91 -4.38 27.94
C ALA A 260 -0.73 -4.14 27.00
N LEU A 261 -1.03 -3.86 25.74
CA LEU A 261 -0.01 -3.54 24.74
C LEU A 261 -0.03 -2.05 24.46
N LEU A 262 1.13 -1.43 24.38
CA LEU A 262 1.24 -0.01 24.07
C LEU A 262 1.13 0.18 22.56
N ASN A 263 0.09 0.89 22.12
CA ASN A 263 -0.13 1.11 20.70
C ASN A 263 0.73 2.28 20.19
N SER A 264 1.58 1.99 19.21
CA SER A 264 2.29 3.00 18.44
C SER A 264 1.52 3.30 17.14
N ALA A 265 0.27 3.78 17.24
CA ALA A 265 -0.69 3.92 16.13
C ALA A 265 -0.18 4.69 14.88
N ASN A 266 0.90 5.47 15.03
CA ASN A 266 1.56 6.21 13.95
C ASN A 266 3.09 5.99 13.93
N ALA A 267 3.53 4.79 13.55
CA ALA A 267 4.95 4.46 13.34
C ALA A 267 5.69 5.36 12.33
N ASN A 268 4.99 6.16 11.53
CA ASN A 268 5.61 7.10 10.58
C ASN A 268 5.89 8.49 11.19
N GLN A 269 5.47 8.73 12.44
CA GLN A 269 5.75 9.98 13.14
C GLN A 269 6.73 9.69 14.29
N GLU A 270 7.92 10.28 14.22
CA GLU A 270 8.99 10.13 15.24
C GLU A 270 8.49 10.37 16.67
N ARG A 271 7.48 11.23 16.83
CA ARG A 271 6.83 11.52 18.11
C ARG A 271 6.27 10.28 18.78
N PHE A 272 5.56 9.41 18.06
CA PHE A 272 4.92 8.23 18.66
C PHE A 272 5.91 7.12 19.00
N ILE A 273 6.97 6.98 18.19
CA ILE A 273 8.09 6.07 18.48
C ILE A 273 8.80 6.54 19.76
N ALA A 274 9.18 7.82 19.84
CA ALA A 274 9.84 8.36 21.01
C ALA A 274 8.98 8.27 22.29
N MET A 275 7.65 8.40 22.15
CA MET A 275 6.72 8.17 23.24
C MET A 275 6.76 6.71 23.72
N ALA A 276 6.63 5.75 22.81
CA ALA A 276 6.67 4.32 23.14
C ALA A 276 8.01 3.92 23.78
N ASP A 277 9.12 4.42 23.24
CA ASP A 277 10.47 4.19 23.79
C ASP A 277 10.58 4.71 25.23
N SER A 278 10.02 5.89 25.51
CA SER A 278 10.04 6.48 26.86
C SER A 278 9.23 5.69 27.90
N LEU A 279 8.33 4.82 27.44
CA LEU A 279 7.44 3.98 28.26
C LEU A 279 7.86 2.49 28.28
N SER A 280 8.85 2.11 27.47
CA SER A 280 9.28 0.71 27.29
C SER A 280 9.81 0.05 28.56
N ASP A 281 10.52 0.80 29.41
CA ASP A 281 11.09 0.30 30.68
C ASP A 281 10.06 0.22 31.82
N VAL A 282 8.83 0.69 31.60
CA VAL A 282 7.80 0.73 32.64
C VAL A 282 7.11 -0.62 32.70
N ALA A 283 7.34 -1.39 33.77
CA ALA A 283 6.77 -2.73 33.92
C ALA A 283 5.25 -2.73 34.16
N ALA A 284 4.73 -1.72 34.84
CA ALA A 284 3.31 -1.58 35.13
C ALA A 284 2.90 -0.10 35.26
N PHE A 285 1.66 0.18 34.89
CA PHE A 285 1.05 1.50 34.91
C PHE A 285 -0.07 1.54 35.94
N ASP A 286 0.00 2.49 36.87
CA ASP A 286 -1.10 2.78 37.79
C ASP A 286 -2.02 3.81 37.13
N ILE A 287 -3.32 3.51 37.11
CA ILE A 287 -4.30 4.22 36.31
C ILE A 287 -5.47 4.63 37.18
N LYS A 288 -5.89 5.89 37.02
CA LYS A 288 -7.08 6.47 37.59
C LYS A 288 -8.12 6.66 36.49
N CYS A 289 -9.35 6.21 36.72
CA CYS A 289 -10.43 6.35 35.75
C CYS A 289 -11.58 7.21 36.30
N GLY A 290 -12.37 7.79 35.38
CA GLY A 290 -13.50 8.65 35.72
C GLY A 290 -14.72 7.91 36.31
N GLY A 291 -14.72 6.57 36.32
CA GLY A 291 -15.84 5.73 36.79
C GLY A 291 -15.81 5.35 38.28
N LYS A 292 -16.78 4.55 38.73
CA LYS A 292 -16.98 4.10 40.13
C LYS A 292 -15.80 3.35 40.77
N LEU A 293 -14.79 2.92 40.02
CA LEU A 293 -13.57 2.28 40.55
C LEU A 293 -12.40 3.26 40.55
N GLY A 294 -11.88 3.52 41.76
CA GLY A 294 -10.97 4.62 42.03
C GLY A 294 -9.55 4.51 41.47
N THR A 295 -9.04 3.31 41.18
CA THR A 295 -7.70 3.07 40.58
C THR A 295 -7.54 1.60 40.19
N PHE A 296 -6.69 1.31 39.20
CA PHE A 296 -6.21 -0.05 38.90
C PHE A 296 -4.82 -0.03 38.27
N GLN A 297 -4.17 -1.20 38.23
CA GLN A 297 -2.84 -1.38 37.65
C GLN A 297 -2.93 -2.23 36.38
N ILE A 298 -2.15 -1.86 35.36
CA ILE A 298 -1.97 -2.61 34.12
C ILE A 298 -0.51 -3.03 33.98
N ILE A 299 -0.26 -4.30 33.64
CA ILE A 299 1.07 -4.80 33.29
C ILE A 299 1.39 -4.44 31.84
N ASN A 300 2.61 -3.95 31.58
CA ASN A 300 3.10 -3.65 30.24
C ASN A 300 3.52 -4.93 29.52
N GLY A 301 2.79 -5.30 28.46
CA GLY A 301 3.10 -6.43 27.59
C GLY A 301 4.05 -6.10 26.43
N GLY A 302 4.50 -4.85 26.33
CA GLY A 302 5.34 -4.35 25.24
C GLY A 302 4.57 -3.45 24.28
N SER A 303 5.25 -2.98 23.23
CA SER A 303 4.68 -2.11 22.21
C SER A 303 4.33 -2.89 20.94
N VAL A 304 3.21 -2.52 20.34
CA VAL A 304 2.79 -3.07 19.05
C VAL A 304 2.36 -1.93 18.12
N PHE A 305 2.44 -2.20 16.82
CA PHE A 305 1.86 -1.32 15.82
C PHE A 305 0.47 -1.82 15.47
N TYR A 306 -0.55 -1.08 15.91
CA TYR A 306 -1.92 -1.30 15.49
C TYR A 306 -2.51 -0.01 14.95
N ARG A 307 -2.96 -0.06 13.70
CA ARG A 307 -3.72 1.02 13.09
C ARG A 307 -5.08 0.47 12.69
N GLU A 308 -6.13 1.14 13.16
CA GLU A 308 -7.48 0.91 12.66
C GLU A 308 -7.51 1.27 11.17
N ARG A 309 -7.60 0.27 10.30
CA ARG A 309 -7.45 0.43 8.84
C ARG A 309 -8.70 0.98 8.17
N ASN A 310 -9.84 0.93 8.85
CA ASN A 310 -11.12 0.88 8.16
C ASN A 310 -11.87 2.21 8.05
N ILE A 311 -11.52 3.27 8.80
CA ILE A 311 -12.33 4.51 8.82
C ILE A 311 -11.45 5.76 9.01
N ASN A 312 -11.76 6.83 8.26
CA ASN A 312 -11.21 8.21 8.39
C ASN A 312 -11.49 8.89 9.76
N LEU A 313 -11.92 8.14 10.77
CA LEU A 313 -12.08 8.60 12.15
C LEU A 313 -10.91 8.11 12.98
N HIS A 314 -9.97 9.01 13.22
CA HIS A 314 -8.92 8.81 14.20
C HIS A 314 -9.26 9.60 15.46
N TYR A 315 -9.56 8.87 16.52
CA TYR A 315 -9.56 9.43 17.87
C TYR A 315 -8.09 9.61 18.28
N ALA A 316 -7.54 10.79 17.98
CA ALA A 316 -6.18 11.13 18.36
C ALA A 316 -6.13 11.33 19.89
N LEU A 317 -5.53 10.36 20.58
CA LEU A 317 -5.24 10.45 22.00
C LEU A 317 -3.98 11.27 22.18
N GLY A 318 -4.03 12.29 23.04
CA GLY A 318 -2.87 13.15 23.34
C GLY A 318 -1.77 12.47 24.16
N GLY A 319 -2.03 11.27 24.69
CA GLY A 319 -1.09 10.45 25.47
C GLY A 319 -1.11 8.98 25.01
N PRO A 320 -0.51 8.06 25.77
CA PRO A 320 -0.37 6.66 25.36
C PRO A 320 -1.74 6.00 25.19
N GLU A 321 -1.84 5.18 24.15
CA GLU A 321 -2.98 4.30 23.91
C GLU A 321 -2.60 2.87 24.28
N PHE A 322 -3.40 2.24 25.12
CA PHE A 322 -3.24 0.86 25.55
C PHE A 322 -4.26 -0.02 24.85
N LEU A 323 -3.80 -1.03 24.11
CA LEU A 323 -4.65 -2.11 23.61
C LEU A 323 -4.89 -3.11 24.74
N VAL A 324 -6.15 -3.40 24.99
CA VAL A 324 -6.62 -4.32 26.02
C VAL A 324 -7.75 -5.17 25.45
N SER A 325 -8.07 -6.28 26.11
CA SER A 325 -9.26 -7.06 25.76
C SER A 325 -10.54 -6.31 26.14
N ASN A 326 -11.60 -6.49 25.35
CA ASN A 326 -12.92 -5.96 25.69
C ASN A 326 -13.46 -6.50 27.02
N SER A 327 -13.07 -7.72 27.41
CA SER A 327 -13.40 -8.32 28.71
C SER A 327 -12.75 -7.55 29.85
N PHE A 328 -11.48 -7.15 29.71
CA PHE A 328 -10.75 -6.33 30.69
C PHE A 328 -11.43 -4.97 30.89
N LEU A 329 -11.78 -4.27 29.81
CA LEU A 329 -12.42 -2.96 29.92
C LEU A 329 -13.75 -3.02 30.67
N ARG A 330 -14.57 -4.04 30.43
CA ARG A 330 -15.86 -4.22 31.12
C ARG A 330 -15.72 -4.40 32.64
N LYS A 331 -14.55 -4.84 33.15
CA LYS A 331 -14.31 -4.96 34.60
C LYS A 331 -14.22 -3.59 35.28
N TYR A 332 -13.71 -2.57 34.58
CA TYR A 332 -13.44 -1.24 35.14
C TYR A 332 -14.42 -0.16 34.62
N PHE A 333 -14.94 -0.35 33.41
CA PHE A 333 -15.89 0.51 32.74
C PHE A 333 -17.17 -0.30 32.45
N PRO A 334 -18.26 -0.13 33.22
CA PRO A 334 -19.46 -0.96 33.08
C PRO A 334 -20.11 -0.90 31.70
N VAL A 335 -19.99 0.23 31.02
CA VAL A 335 -20.52 0.45 29.66
C VAL A 335 -19.40 1.12 28.86
N PRO A 336 -18.43 0.35 28.33
CA PRO A 336 -17.35 0.93 27.57
C PRO A 336 -17.88 1.49 26.24
N GLY A 337 -17.41 2.66 25.83
CA GLY A 337 -17.84 3.30 24.60
C GLY A 337 -17.53 2.46 23.36
N VAL A 338 -18.54 1.90 22.70
CA VAL A 338 -18.35 1.14 21.46
C VAL A 338 -18.15 2.11 20.30
N VAL A 339 -16.93 2.13 19.75
CA VAL A 339 -16.56 3.02 18.64
C VAL A 339 -16.83 2.35 17.31
N TYR A 340 -16.48 1.05 17.22
CA TYR A 340 -16.67 0.23 16.04
C TYR A 340 -17.41 -1.05 16.39
N PHE A 341 -18.38 -1.38 15.55
CA PHE A 341 -19.05 -2.66 15.56
C PHE A 341 -18.91 -3.29 14.18
N ALA A 342 -18.24 -4.44 14.14
CA ALA A 342 -17.92 -5.14 12.91
C ALA A 342 -18.73 -6.45 12.82
N MET A 343 -19.05 -6.91 11.62
CA MET A 343 -19.82 -8.14 11.42
C MET A 343 -19.47 -8.84 10.12
N ASN A 344 -19.50 -10.18 10.18
CA ASN A 344 -19.44 -11.07 9.02
C ASN A 344 -20.82 -11.65 8.74
N VAL A 345 -21.17 -11.71 7.47
CA VAL A 345 -22.49 -12.15 7.00
C VAL A 345 -22.34 -13.46 6.21
N GLU A 346 -23.38 -14.29 6.21
CA GLU A 346 -23.39 -15.51 5.39
C GLU A 346 -23.21 -15.19 3.90
N ASP A 347 -22.29 -15.90 3.24
CA ASP A 347 -21.97 -15.78 1.81
C ASP A 347 -23.21 -15.79 0.89
N ALA A 348 -24.30 -16.47 1.29
CA ALA A 348 -25.54 -16.54 0.53
C ALA A 348 -26.32 -15.21 0.47
N LEU A 349 -26.00 -14.26 1.34
CA LEU A 349 -26.57 -12.92 1.43
C LEU A 349 -25.61 -11.84 0.90
N ASP A 350 -24.35 -12.19 0.66
CA ASP A 350 -23.35 -11.34 0.04
C ASP A 350 -23.39 -11.54 -1.49
N GLU A 351 -24.41 -10.96 -2.14
CA GLU A 351 -24.38 -10.81 -3.60
C GLU A 351 -23.27 -9.80 -3.95
N GLN A 352 -22.06 -10.31 -4.13
CA GLN A 352 -20.97 -9.53 -4.69
C GLN A 352 -21.38 -9.05 -6.09
N ILE A 353 -21.72 -7.76 -6.21
CA ILE A 353 -22.04 -7.11 -7.48
C ILE A 353 -20.73 -6.93 -8.26
N TYR A 354 -20.19 -8.00 -8.82
CA TYR A 354 -19.12 -7.94 -9.81
C TYR A 354 -19.74 -7.79 -11.20
N HIS A 355 -19.61 -6.60 -11.78
CA HIS A 355 -19.82 -6.33 -13.21
C HIS A 355 -18.51 -6.01 -13.92
#